data_AF-A0A1W9SN16-F1
#
_entry.id   AF-A0A1W9SN16-F1
#
_cell.length_a   1.000
_cell.length_b   1.000
_cell.length_c   1.000
_cell.angle_alpha   90.00
_cell.angle_beta   90.00
_cell.angle_gamma   90.00
#
_symmetry.space_group_name_H-M   'P 1'
#
loop_
_entity.id
_entity.type
_entity.pdbx_description
1 polymer ?
#
loop_
_entity_poly.entity_id
_entity_poly.type
_entity_poly.pdbx_seq_one_letter_code
_entity_poly.pdbx_strand_id
1 'polypeptide(L)'
;MSEYINNRSKRVENLFSFCIGIINKENGKELIEKHQFSIDRLTPHDVIEVVDKLVKTGINTDIIKKNIGKILNVFYKPITKYPWEKPEKGHFLYYLMMENRAIEQILDKIKVSLKLINKKSKQNEDFIDEYKIMRTNLLRK
;
A
#
# COMPACT_ATOMS: atom_id res chain seq x y z
N MET A 1 -29.40 -1.52 -14.31
CA MET A 1 -28.43 -0.49 -13.84
C MET A 1 -28.46 -0.30 -12.31
N SER A 2 -29.62 -0.33 -11.63
CA SER A 2 -29.67 -0.19 -10.16
C SER A 2 -29.03 -1.36 -9.39
N GLU A 3 -29.14 -2.59 -9.89
CA GLU A 3 -28.58 -3.77 -9.18
C GLU A 3 -27.05 -3.77 -9.10
N TYR A 4 -26.35 -3.31 -10.14
CA TYR A 4 -24.89 -3.21 -10.15
C TYR A 4 -24.37 -2.16 -9.15
N ILE A 5 -25.09 -1.04 -9.02
CA ILE A 5 -24.76 0.04 -8.07
C ILE A 5 -25.00 -0.44 -6.63
N ASN A 6 -26.13 -1.12 -6.39
CA ASN A 6 -26.51 -1.59 -5.06
C ASN A 6 -25.54 -2.69 -4.55
N ASN A 7 -25.12 -3.59 -5.44
CA ASN A 7 -24.18 -4.66 -5.09
C ASN A 7 -22.74 -4.14 -4.90
N ARG A 8 -22.36 -3.06 -5.57
CA ARG A 8 -21.06 -2.40 -5.40
C ARG A 8 -20.95 -1.67 -4.06
N SER A 9 -21.94 -0.84 -3.70
CA SER A 9 -21.91 -0.10 -2.43
C SER A 9 -21.79 -1.05 -1.22
N LYS A 10 -22.59 -2.12 -1.23
CA LYS A 10 -22.56 -3.15 -0.19
C LYS A 10 -21.22 -3.89 -0.12
N ARG A 11 -20.58 -4.15 -1.27
CA ARG A 11 -19.23 -4.73 -1.31
C ARG A 11 -18.20 -3.79 -0.71
N VAL A 12 -18.24 -2.50 -1.06
CA VAL A 12 -17.33 -1.49 -0.50
C VAL A 12 -17.52 -1.37 1.02
N GLU A 13 -18.76 -1.37 1.52
CA GLU A 13 -19.03 -1.37 2.96
C GLU A 13 -18.47 -2.60 3.67
N ASN A 14 -18.69 -3.79 3.11
CA ASN A 14 -18.13 -5.03 3.66
C ASN A 14 -16.59 -5.00 3.71
N LEU A 15 -15.95 -4.51 2.65
CA LEU A 15 -14.49 -4.37 2.59
C LEU A 15 -13.98 -3.30 3.56
N PHE A 16 -14.73 -2.22 3.75
CA PHE A 16 -14.42 -1.20 4.74
C PHE A 16 -14.52 -1.75 6.17
N SER A 17 -15.60 -2.48 6.50
CA SER A 17 -15.74 -3.18 7.79
C SER A 17 -14.61 -4.18 8.03
N PHE A 18 -14.20 -4.92 7.00
CA PHE A 18 -13.04 -5.81 7.06
C PHE A 18 -11.76 -5.04 7.43
N CYS A 19 -11.48 -3.92 6.76
CA CYS A 19 -10.31 -3.10 7.04
C CYS A 19 -10.31 -2.54 8.47
N ILE A 20 -11.47 -2.08 8.96
CA ILE A 20 -11.63 -1.60 10.35
C ILE A 20 -11.40 -2.73 11.35
N GLY A 21 -11.95 -3.93 11.11
CA GLY A 21 -11.75 -5.09 12.00
C GLY A 21 -10.28 -5.50 12.09
N ILE A 22 -9.54 -5.46 10.97
CA ILE A 22 -8.10 -5.71 10.96
C ILE A 22 -7.33 -4.63 11.74
N ILE A 23 -7.72 -3.35 11.62
CA ILE A 23 -7.13 -2.25 12.39
C ILE A 23 -7.40 -2.41 13.90
N ASN A 24 -8.59 -2.87 14.26
CA ASN A 24 -9.00 -3.15 15.64
C ASN A 24 -8.40 -4.44 16.22
N LYS A 25 -7.56 -5.15 15.45
CA LYS A 25 -6.92 -6.42 15.83
C LYS A 25 -7.90 -7.56 16.14
N GLU A 26 -9.05 -7.56 15.48
CA GLU A 26 -9.99 -8.69 15.52
C GLU A 26 -9.40 -9.94 14.84
N ASN A 27 -10.05 -11.10 15.01
CA ASN A 27 -9.57 -12.35 14.44
C ASN A 27 -9.61 -12.32 12.91
N GLY A 28 -8.43 -12.20 12.30
CA GLY A 28 -8.29 -12.07 10.84
C GLY A 28 -8.89 -13.23 10.06
N LYS A 29 -8.91 -14.46 10.62
CA LYS A 29 -9.48 -15.63 9.92
C LYS A 29 -11.00 -15.53 9.83
N GLU A 30 -11.66 -15.18 10.93
CA GLU A 30 -13.11 -14.99 10.99
C GLU A 30 -13.56 -13.81 10.13
N LEU A 31 -12.78 -12.73 10.11
CA LEU A 31 -13.04 -11.57 9.24
C LEU A 31 -12.94 -11.94 7.75
N ILE A 32 -11.96 -12.75 7.38
CA ILE A 32 -11.82 -13.25 6.00
C ILE A 32 -13.05 -14.10 5.64
N GLU A 33 -13.42 -15.07 6.47
CA GLU A 33 -14.58 -15.94 6.22
C GLU A 33 -15.88 -15.14 6.11
N LYS A 34 -16.10 -14.16 7.00
CA LYS A 34 -17.28 -13.29 7.00
C LYS A 34 -17.39 -12.41 5.73
N HIS A 35 -16.25 -11.94 5.22
CA HIS A 35 -16.21 -11.02 4.08
C HIS A 35 -15.72 -11.68 2.78
N GLN A 36 -15.57 -13.01 2.75
CA GLN A 36 -14.96 -13.80 1.68
C GLN A 36 -15.57 -13.48 0.30
N PHE A 37 -16.89 -13.44 0.21
CA PHE A 37 -17.60 -13.11 -1.04
C PHE A 37 -17.22 -11.73 -1.60
N SER A 38 -17.02 -10.75 -0.72
CA SER A 38 -16.65 -9.39 -1.11
C SER A 38 -15.17 -9.30 -1.49
N ILE A 39 -14.31 -10.09 -0.81
CA ILE A 39 -12.89 -10.20 -1.10
C ILE A 39 -12.65 -10.87 -2.46
N ASP A 40 -13.34 -11.96 -2.76
CA ASP A 40 -13.14 -12.73 -4.00
C ASP A 40 -13.57 -11.95 -5.26
N ARG A 41 -14.53 -11.04 -5.12
CA ARG A 41 -15.05 -10.19 -6.20
C ARG A 41 -14.50 -8.76 -6.17
N LEU A 42 -13.48 -8.52 -5.37
CA LEU A 42 -12.86 -7.22 -5.22
C LEU A 42 -12.26 -6.73 -6.55
N THR A 43 -12.51 -5.47 -6.88
CA THR A 43 -11.89 -4.77 -8.00
C THR A 43 -10.91 -3.71 -7.51
N PRO A 44 -9.91 -3.29 -8.32
CA PRO A 44 -9.02 -2.19 -7.96
C PRO A 44 -9.77 -0.90 -7.59
N HIS A 45 -10.90 -0.60 -8.26
CA HIS A 45 -11.73 0.56 -7.95
C HIS A 45 -12.34 0.50 -6.55
N ASP A 46 -12.75 -0.69 -6.09
CA ASP A 46 -13.30 -0.87 -4.75
C ASP A 46 -12.22 -0.61 -3.68
N VAL A 47 -10.97 -1.01 -3.94
CA VAL A 47 -9.84 -0.74 -3.03
C VAL A 47 -9.63 0.76 -2.86
N ILE A 48 -9.61 1.52 -3.96
CA ILE A 48 -9.42 2.97 -3.93
C ILE A 48 -10.54 3.64 -3.11
N GLU A 49 -11.79 3.22 -3.30
CA GLU A 49 -12.92 3.77 -2.56
C GLU A 49 -12.88 3.43 -1.06
N VAL A 50 -12.47 2.20 -0.71
CA VAL A 50 -12.28 1.80 0.70
C VAL A 50 -11.17 2.62 1.34
N VAL A 51 -10.06 2.84 0.64
CA VAL A 51 -8.94 3.66 1.14
C VAL A 51 -9.38 5.11 1.34
N ASP A 52 -10.10 5.70 0.39
CA ASP A 52 -10.67 7.05 0.53
C ASP A 52 -11.59 7.15 1.76
N LYS A 53 -12.47 6.16 1.97
CA LYS A 53 -13.31 6.07 3.19
C LYS A 53 -12.47 5.97 4.47
N LEU A 54 -11.41 5.16 4.48
CA LEU A 54 -10.51 5.01 5.64
C LEU A 54 -9.72 6.29 5.96
N VAL A 55 -9.37 7.09 4.96
CA VAL A 55 -8.72 8.38 5.19
C VAL A 55 -9.72 9.39 5.76
N LYS A 56 -10.96 9.37 5.25
CA LYS A 56 -12.04 10.27 5.71
C LYS A 56 -12.54 10.00 7.13
N THR A 57 -12.31 8.81 7.69
CA THR A 57 -12.70 8.52 9.08
C THR A 57 -11.81 9.18 10.13
N GLY A 58 -10.71 9.84 9.73
CA GLY A 58 -9.80 10.52 10.66
C GLY A 58 -8.92 9.59 11.48
N ILE A 59 -8.87 8.30 11.14
CA ILE A 59 -7.93 7.35 11.75
C ILE A 59 -6.50 7.81 11.44
N ASN A 60 -5.63 7.80 12.45
CA ASN A 60 -4.23 8.18 12.27
C ASN A 60 -3.58 7.33 11.16
N THR A 61 -3.03 8.01 10.15
CA THR A 61 -2.32 7.43 9.01
C THR A 61 -1.23 6.43 9.40
N ASP A 62 -0.57 6.59 10.55
CA ASP A 62 0.46 5.65 11.01
C ASP A 62 -0.13 4.30 11.43
N ILE A 63 -1.34 4.30 11.99
CA ILE A 63 -2.07 3.08 12.33
C ILE A 63 -2.50 2.36 11.05
N ILE A 64 -2.98 3.11 10.06
CA ILE A 64 -3.34 2.58 8.75
C ILE A 64 -2.11 1.95 8.08
N LYS A 65 -0.98 2.66 8.02
CA LYS A 65 0.27 2.16 7.43
C LYS A 65 0.77 0.87 8.06
N LYS A 66 0.64 0.69 9.37
CA LYS A 66 1.03 -0.56 10.07
C LYS A 66 0.19 -1.76 9.66
N ASN A 67 -1.08 -1.55 9.33
CA ASN A 67 -2.04 -2.63 9.04
C ASN A 67 -2.28 -2.83 7.55
N ILE A 68 -1.91 -1.87 6.69
CA ILE A 68 -2.12 -1.91 5.24
C ILE A 68 -1.48 -3.14 4.60
N GLY A 69 -0.32 -3.58 5.09
CA GLY A 69 0.38 -4.75 4.55
C GLY A 69 -0.43 -6.04 4.70
N LYS A 70 -1.13 -6.21 5.83
CA LYS A 70 -2.00 -7.38 6.05
C LYS A 70 -3.22 -7.34 5.12
N ILE A 71 -3.84 -6.16 5.00
CA ILE A 71 -4.99 -5.93 4.13
C ILE A 71 -4.62 -6.22 2.67
N LEU A 72 -3.50 -5.67 2.20
CA LEU A 72 -3.00 -5.88 0.84
C LEU A 72 -2.65 -7.34 0.57
N ASN A 73 -2.11 -8.07 1.54
CA ASN A 73 -1.84 -9.51 1.37
C ASN A 73 -3.11 -10.31 1.10
N VAL A 74 -4.22 -9.96 1.77
CA VAL A 74 -5.53 -10.62 1.53
C VAL A 74 -6.09 -10.21 0.16
N PHE A 75 -5.96 -8.94 -0.21
CA PHE A 75 -6.45 -8.43 -1.50
C PHE A 75 -5.54 -8.77 -2.69
N TYR A 76 -4.33 -9.29 -2.43
CA TYR A 76 -3.32 -9.52 -3.46
C TYR A 76 -3.83 -10.44 -4.58
N LYS A 77 -4.41 -11.59 -4.23
CA LYS A 77 -4.92 -12.57 -5.20
C LYS A 77 -5.99 -11.99 -6.15
N PRO A 78 -7.09 -11.38 -5.66
CA PRO A 78 -8.11 -10.81 -6.53
C PRO A 78 -7.60 -9.63 -7.38
N ILE A 79 -6.74 -8.77 -6.82
CA ILE A 79 -6.16 -7.64 -7.57
C ILE A 79 -5.27 -8.15 -8.72
N THR A 80 -4.45 -9.16 -8.47
CA THR A 80 -3.50 -9.68 -9.47
C THR A 80 -4.21 -10.43 -10.60
N LYS A 81 -5.35 -11.05 -10.29
CA LYS A 81 -6.20 -11.75 -11.28
C LYS A 81 -7.11 -10.81 -12.07
N TYR A 82 -7.21 -9.53 -11.69
CA TYR A 82 -8.09 -8.59 -12.36
C TYR A 82 -7.62 -8.36 -13.79
N PRO A 83 -8.47 -8.62 -14.81
CA PRO A 83 -8.11 -8.39 -16.19
C PRO A 83 -7.98 -6.89 -16.44
N TRP A 84 -6.84 -6.46 -16.96
CA TRP A 84 -6.64 -5.09 -17.38
C TRP A 84 -5.88 -5.08 -18.70
N GLU A 85 -6.22 -4.12 -19.55
CA GLU A 85 -5.56 -3.93 -20.83
C GLU A 85 -4.36 -3.03 -20.62
N LYS A 86 -3.17 -3.57 -20.89
CA LYS A 86 -1.93 -2.81 -20.77
C LYS A 86 -1.89 -1.74 -21.86
N PRO A 87 -1.70 -0.46 -21.51
CA PRO A 87 -1.58 0.62 -22.49
C PRO A 87 -0.50 0.31 -23.51
N GLU A 88 -0.83 0.47 -24.80
CA GLU A 88 0.10 0.29 -25.90
C GLU A 88 0.89 1.56 -26.22
N LYS A 89 1.93 1.42 -27.04
CA LYS A 89 2.77 2.53 -27.49
C LYS A 89 1.91 3.59 -28.20
N GLY A 90 2.05 4.84 -27.78
CA GLY A 90 1.21 5.95 -28.22
C GLY A 90 0.16 6.38 -27.19
N HIS A 91 -0.20 5.51 -26.25
CA HIS A 91 -1.03 5.89 -25.12
C HIS A 91 -0.21 6.66 -24.07
N PHE A 92 -0.74 7.74 -23.51
CA PHE A 92 -0.03 8.56 -22.50
C PHE A 92 0.50 7.72 -21.32
N LEU A 93 -0.35 6.84 -20.77
CA LEU A 93 0.04 5.95 -19.67
C LEU A 93 1.18 4.99 -20.02
N TYR A 94 1.35 4.61 -21.29
CA TYR A 94 2.48 3.78 -21.70
C TYR A 94 3.80 4.48 -21.43
N TYR A 95 3.89 5.78 -21.75
CA TYR A 95 5.11 6.55 -21.53
C TYR A 95 5.39 6.77 -20.05
N LEU A 96 4.36 7.05 -19.24
CA LEU A 96 4.53 7.14 -17.78
C LEU A 96 5.02 5.81 -17.18
N MET A 97 4.51 4.68 -17.67
CA MET A 97 4.99 3.37 -17.24
C MET A 97 6.46 3.15 -17.61
N MET A 98 6.88 3.60 -18.80
CA MET A 98 8.27 3.52 -19.24
C MET A 98 9.20 4.40 -18.38
N GLU A 99 8.77 5.62 -18.05
CA GLU A 99 9.50 6.51 -17.15
C GLU A 99 9.67 5.90 -15.76
N ASN A 100 8.61 5.30 -15.20
CA ASN A 100 8.69 4.60 -13.91
C ASN A 100 9.73 3.49 -13.94
N ARG A 101 9.82 2.71 -15.03
CA ARG A 101 10.85 1.66 -15.18
C ARG A 101 12.28 2.24 -15.26
N ALA A 102 12.45 3.38 -15.92
CA ALA A 102 13.74 4.06 -15.95
C ALA A 102 14.13 4.57 -14.55
N ILE A 103 13.18 5.11 -13.79
CA ILE A 103 13.40 5.56 -12.42
C ILE A 103 13.79 4.39 -11.51
N GLU A 104 13.12 3.24 -11.61
CA GLU A 104 13.47 2.03 -10.86
C GLU A 104 14.94 1.63 -11.09
N GLN A 105 15.40 1.65 -12.34
CA GLN A 105 16.80 1.34 -12.67
C GLN A 105 17.80 2.32 -12.06
N ILE A 106 17.45 3.61 -12.00
CA ILE A 106 18.29 4.63 -11.34
C ILE A 106 18.34 4.38 -9.83
N LEU A 107 17.19 4.10 -9.21
CA LEU A 107 17.09 3.79 -7.79
C LEU A 107 17.90 2.54 -7.41
N ASP A 108 17.90 1.51 -8.25
CA ASP A 108 18.70 0.31 -8.03
C ASP A 108 20.21 0.60 -8.04
N LYS A 109 20.67 1.46 -8.95
CA LYS A 109 22.07 1.92 -8.96
C LYS A 109 22.42 2.68 -7.68
N ILE A 110 21.55 3.59 -7.26
CA ILE A 110 21.72 4.35 -6.00
C ILE A 110 21.79 3.39 -4.81
N LYS A 111 20.91 2.38 -4.76
CA LYS A 111 20.88 1.37 -3.69
C LYS A 111 22.19 0.60 -3.58
N VAL A 112 22.83 0.26 -4.69
CA VAL A 112 24.15 -0.37 -4.71
C VAL A 112 25.21 0.59 -4.12
N SER A 113 25.23 1.84 -4.56
CA SER A 113 26.15 2.85 -4.02
C SER A 113 25.95 3.07 -2.51
N LEU A 114 24.70 3.18 -2.05
CA LEU A 114 24.38 3.30 -0.62
C LEU A 114 24.82 2.07 0.17
N LYS A 115 24.68 0.85 -0.36
CA LYS A 115 25.21 -0.36 0.29
C LYS A 115 26.73 -0.32 0.42
N LEU A 116 27.45 0.18 -0.59
CA LEU A 116 28.91 0.32 -0.54
C LEU A 116 29.34 1.37 0.47
N ILE A 117 28.65 2.52 0.52
CA ILE A 117 28.87 3.56 1.53
C ILE A 117 28.60 2.99 2.93
N ASN A 118 27.45 2.33 3.16
CA ASN A 118 27.12 1.74 4.46
C ASN A 118 28.08 0.60 4.87
N LYS A 119 28.63 -0.14 3.91
CA LYS A 119 29.63 -1.19 4.18
C LYS A 119 31.01 -0.60 4.49
N LYS A 120 31.36 0.54 3.88
CA LYS A 120 32.55 1.34 4.24
C LYS A 120 32.35 2.11 5.54
N SER A 121 31.14 2.56 5.86
CA SER A 121 30.80 3.29 7.08
C SER A 121 30.71 2.40 8.33
N LYS A 122 30.89 1.08 8.21
CA LYS A 122 31.27 0.24 9.36
C LYS A 122 32.62 0.64 9.97
N GLN A 123 33.34 1.57 9.34
CA GLN A 123 34.52 2.27 9.90
C GLN A 123 34.20 3.68 10.46
N ASN A 124 32.96 4.17 10.36
CA ASN A 124 32.55 5.49 10.86
C ASN A 124 31.34 5.35 11.81
N GLU A 125 31.55 4.71 12.95
CA GLU A 125 30.55 4.67 14.05
C GLU A 125 30.14 6.08 14.48
N ASP A 126 31.09 7.03 14.45
CA ASP A 126 30.90 8.42 14.85
C ASP A 126 29.83 9.14 14.03
N PHE A 127 29.79 8.95 12.70
CA PHE A 127 28.80 9.60 11.83
C PHE A 127 27.38 9.05 12.05
N ILE A 128 27.27 7.76 12.38
CA ILE A 128 25.98 7.11 12.63
C ILE A 128 25.39 7.64 13.94
N ASP A 129 26.21 7.88 14.96
CA ASP A 129 25.76 8.45 16.22
C ASP A 129 25.46 9.95 16.11
N GLU A 130 26.22 10.70 15.33
CA GLU A 130 25.92 12.11 15.04
C GLU A 130 24.55 12.26 14.33
N TYR A 131 24.26 11.40 13.35
CA TYR A 131 22.97 11.36 12.67
C TYR A 131 21.81 11.00 13.60
N LYS A 132 21.99 10.04 14.52
CA LYS A 132 20.96 9.68 15.52
C LYS A 132 20.68 10.84 16.47
N ILE A 133 21.72 11.55 16.92
CA ILE A 133 21.59 12.74 17.79
C ILE A 133 20.84 13.85 17.04
N MET A 134 21.24 14.16 15.80
CA MET A 134 20.58 15.16 14.96
C MET A 134 19.10 14.83 14.72
N ARG A 135 18.78 13.57 14.41
CA ARG A 135 17.40 13.10 14.22
C ARG A 135 16.55 13.25 15.49
N THR A 136 17.12 12.97 16.66
CA THR A 136 16.42 13.06 17.94
C THR A 136 16.11 14.51 18.32
N ASN A 137 16.99 15.44 17.97
CA ASN A 137 16.79 16.87 18.19
C ASN A 137 15.78 17.48 17.23
N LEU A 138 15.72 17.00 15.98
CA LEU A 138 14.72 17.45 14.99
C LEU A 138 13.29 16.99 15.32
N LEU A 139 13.14 15.85 16.01
CA LEU A 139 11.84 15.29 16.41
C LEU A 139 11.36 15.78 17.79
N ARG A 140 12.09 16.73 18.41
CA ARG A 140 11.78 17.34 19.72
C ARG A 140 11.11 18.71 19.63
N LYS A 141 10.48 19.05 18.49
CA LYS A 141 9.56 20.19 18.38
C LYS A 141 8.12 19.73 18.41
#